data_AF-A0A239LWP8-F1
#
_entry.id   AF-A0A239LWP8-F1
#
_cell.length_a   1.000
_cell.length_b   1.000
_cell.length_c   1.000
_cell.angle_alpha   90.00
_cell.angle_beta   90.00
_cell.angle_gamma   90.00
#
_symmetry.space_group_name_H-M   'P 1'
#
loop_
_entity.id
_entity.type
_entity.pdbx_description
1 polymer ?
#
loop_
_entity_poly.entity_id
_entity_poly.type
_entity_poly.pdbx_seq_one_letter_code
_entity_poly.pdbx_strand_id
1 'polypeptide(L)'
;ERRQELVRTISLKQLFDSRQGTDMDWDTALESLLGEGKLNFELLPRLFDGDYPGHYLRQVVSLSVSLPALVGPYEDVQAILTQVSSRTVLKADPRAMNALYDQPDSDTSNILYNPRASQSICLSRGLDDHGLFQLDFNDERYLPFEGTGALSTWELRFPRHQSQRQQQLLQSLTDIIVQVRYTAQSGGPDFAGHVETLLGD
;
A
#
# COMPACT_ATOMS: atom_id res chain seq x y z
N GLU A 1 -3.84 -11.53 -23.37
CA GLU A 1 -4.17 -10.09 -23.35
C GLU A 1 -3.18 -9.37 -22.43
N ARG A 2 -2.71 -8.17 -22.81
CA ARG A 2 -1.74 -7.42 -22.00
C ARG A 2 -2.47 -6.73 -20.85
N ARG A 3 -1.97 -6.88 -19.63
CA ARG A 3 -2.51 -6.16 -18.47
C ARG A 3 -2.13 -4.68 -18.54
N GLN A 4 -2.97 -3.83 -17.99
CA GLN A 4 -2.68 -2.41 -17.87
C GLN A 4 -1.68 -2.21 -16.74
N GLU A 5 -0.65 -1.39 -16.97
CA GLU A 5 0.39 -1.06 -16.00
C GLU A 5 0.10 0.33 -15.41
N LEU A 6 0.02 0.44 -14.08
CA LEU A 6 -0.37 1.65 -13.38
C LEU A 6 0.60 1.97 -12.25
N VAL A 7 0.66 3.25 -11.89
CA VAL A 7 1.39 3.77 -10.74
C VAL A 7 0.41 4.55 -9.87
N ARG A 8 0.32 4.19 -8.59
CA ARG A 8 -0.44 4.93 -7.59
C ARG A 8 0.51 5.43 -6.50
N THR A 9 0.53 6.74 -6.29
CA THR A 9 1.29 7.38 -5.21
C THR A 9 0.33 7.72 -4.08
N ILE A 10 0.62 7.23 -2.88
CA ILE A 10 -0.20 7.42 -1.69
C ILE A 10 0.61 8.21 -0.67
N SER A 11 0.09 9.36 -0.26
CA SER A 11 0.53 10.10 0.92
C SER A 11 -0.16 9.49 2.14
N LEU A 12 0.61 8.97 3.10
CA LEU A 12 0.01 8.46 4.33
C LEU A 12 -0.64 9.60 5.11
N LYS A 13 -0.06 10.81 5.13
CA LYS A 13 -0.70 11.96 5.74
C LYS A 13 -2.13 12.18 5.22
N GLN A 14 -2.30 12.22 3.89
CA GLN A 14 -3.62 12.35 3.28
C GLN A 14 -4.53 11.14 3.57
N LEU A 15 -3.97 9.93 3.59
CA LEU A 15 -4.72 8.71 3.90
C LEU A 15 -5.31 8.77 5.33
N PHE A 16 -4.50 9.11 6.33
CA PHE A 16 -4.93 9.24 7.72
C PHE A 16 -5.90 10.41 7.91
N ASP A 17 -5.61 11.59 7.33
CA ASP A 17 -6.49 12.77 7.44
C ASP A 17 -7.86 12.54 6.78
N SER A 18 -7.90 11.75 5.71
CA SER A 18 -9.16 11.35 5.05
C SER A 18 -9.92 10.24 5.79
N ARG A 19 -9.33 9.66 6.84
CA ARG A 19 -9.87 8.54 7.64
C ARG A 19 -10.25 7.32 6.80
N GLN A 20 -9.53 7.09 5.71
CA GLN A 20 -9.73 5.92 4.86
C GLN A 20 -8.97 4.73 5.46
N GLY A 21 -9.70 3.85 6.15
CA GLY A 21 -9.13 2.62 6.74
C GLY A 21 -8.51 2.80 8.12
N THR A 22 -8.69 3.96 8.74
CA THR A 22 -8.23 4.27 10.10
C THR A 22 -9.09 5.38 10.71
N ASP A 23 -9.36 5.28 12.01
CA ASP A 23 -10.06 6.34 12.76
C ASP A 23 -9.11 7.45 13.26
N MET A 24 -7.80 7.24 13.10
CA MET A 24 -6.75 8.17 13.55
C MET A 24 -6.44 9.22 12.48
N ASP A 25 -6.20 10.46 12.89
CA ASP A 25 -5.58 11.48 12.04
C ASP A 25 -4.06 11.30 11.95
N TRP A 26 -3.42 12.06 11.06
CA TRP A 26 -1.98 11.97 10.87
C TRP A 26 -1.19 12.31 12.14
N ASP A 27 -1.62 13.32 12.90
CA ASP A 27 -0.89 13.77 14.09
C ASP A 27 -0.90 12.69 15.18
N THR A 28 -2.05 12.07 15.45
CA THR A 28 -2.14 10.94 16.40
C THR A 28 -1.33 9.73 15.91
N ALA A 29 -1.32 9.48 14.61
CA ALA A 29 -0.52 8.41 14.01
C ALA A 29 0.98 8.66 14.15
N LEU A 30 1.44 9.91 13.98
CA LEU A 30 2.83 10.31 14.16
C LEU A 30 3.25 10.23 15.64
N GLU A 31 2.38 10.61 16.58
CA GLU A 31 2.63 10.44 18.02
C GLU A 31 2.78 8.95 18.39
N SER A 32 1.91 8.08 17.87
CA SER A 32 2.04 6.63 18.05
C SER A 32 3.35 6.11 17.44
N LEU A 33 3.74 6.60 16.26
CA LEU A 33 5.01 6.25 15.63
C LEU A 33 6.22 6.68 16.47
N LEU A 34 6.18 7.87 17.08
CA LEU A 34 7.22 8.38 17.96
C LEU A 34 7.33 7.58 19.27
N GLY A 35 6.20 7.10 19.81
CA GLY A 35 6.12 6.36 21.07
C GLY A 35 6.41 4.86 20.93
N GLU A 36 5.87 4.21 19.90
CA GLU A 36 5.91 2.75 19.71
C GLU A 36 6.86 2.31 18.58
N GLY A 37 7.20 3.21 17.66
CA GLY A 37 8.06 2.90 16.51
C GLY A 37 7.35 2.09 15.43
N LYS A 38 6.02 2.08 15.41
CA LYS A 38 5.20 1.33 14.46
C LYS A 38 4.08 2.20 13.91
N LEU A 39 3.74 1.97 12.64
CA LEU A 39 2.63 2.59 11.95
C LEU A 39 1.97 1.54 11.05
N ASN A 40 0.69 1.29 11.28
CA ASN A 40 -0.10 0.38 10.45
C ASN A 40 -1.02 1.17 9.53
N PHE A 41 -1.13 0.74 8.28
CA PHE A 41 -2.04 1.35 7.31
C PHE A 41 -2.60 0.30 6.34
N GLU A 42 -3.73 0.63 5.72
CA GLU A 42 -4.39 -0.24 4.76
C GLU A 42 -4.60 0.48 3.43
N LEU A 43 -4.34 -0.24 2.34
CA LEU A 43 -4.64 0.19 0.98
C LEU A 43 -6.00 -0.39 0.58
N LEU A 44 -7.05 0.38 0.83
CA LEU A 44 -8.43 -0.01 0.59
C LEU A 44 -8.83 0.07 -0.90
N PRO A 45 -9.90 -0.63 -1.32
CA PRO A 45 -10.41 -0.60 -2.70
C PRO A 45 -10.66 0.82 -3.24
N ARG A 46 -11.23 1.69 -2.40
CA ARG A 46 -11.54 3.09 -2.73
C ARG A 46 -10.37 3.88 -3.30
N LEU A 47 -9.14 3.60 -2.85
CA LEU A 47 -7.92 4.27 -3.32
C LEU A 47 -7.61 3.99 -4.81
N PHE A 48 -8.07 2.85 -5.32
CA PHE A 48 -7.82 2.41 -6.69
C PHE A 48 -9.08 2.55 -7.56
N ASP A 49 -10.24 2.24 -7.00
CA ASP A 49 -11.54 2.34 -7.68
C ASP A 49 -11.90 3.80 -7.97
N GLY A 50 -11.53 4.75 -7.11
CA GLY A 50 -11.76 6.18 -7.35
C GLY A 50 -11.00 6.74 -8.56
N ASP A 51 -9.89 6.11 -8.95
CA ASP A 51 -9.20 6.46 -10.20
C ASP A 51 -9.77 5.65 -11.38
N TYR A 52 -10.00 4.35 -11.18
CA TYR A 52 -10.45 3.42 -12.22
C TYR A 52 -11.42 2.37 -11.63
N PRO A 53 -12.74 2.61 -11.65
CA PRO A 53 -13.73 1.73 -11.01
C PRO A 53 -13.88 0.40 -11.75
N GLY A 54 -13.58 0.35 -13.05
CA GLY A 54 -13.68 -0.86 -13.88
C GLY A 54 -12.51 -1.83 -13.77
N HIS A 55 -11.53 -1.62 -12.89
CA HIS A 55 -10.33 -2.47 -12.83
C HIS A 55 -10.45 -3.60 -11.79
N TYR A 56 -10.07 -4.81 -12.19
CA TYR A 56 -9.90 -5.98 -11.31
C TYR A 56 -8.53 -6.61 -11.52
N LEU A 57 -8.24 -7.70 -10.80
CA LEU A 57 -6.96 -8.43 -10.85
C LEU A 57 -5.74 -7.51 -10.62
N ARG A 58 -5.86 -6.64 -9.61
CA ARG A 58 -4.80 -5.69 -9.24
C ARG A 58 -3.65 -6.40 -8.52
N GLN A 59 -2.54 -6.59 -9.22
CA GLN A 59 -1.35 -7.26 -8.68
C GLN A 59 -0.15 -6.33 -8.65
N VAL A 60 0.53 -6.26 -7.51
CA VAL A 60 1.73 -5.45 -7.32
C VAL A 60 2.85 -5.98 -8.21
N VAL A 61 3.56 -5.06 -8.86
CA VAL A 61 4.79 -5.30 -9.62
C VAL A 61 5.99 -4.90 -8.78
N SER A 62 5.92 -3.71 -8.17
CA SER A 62 6.95 -3.22 -7.25
C SER A 62 6.36 -2.15 -6.34
N LEU A 63 7.02 -1.90 -5.22
CA LEU A 63 6.68 -0.83 -4.30
C LEU A 63 7.94 -0.04 -3.94
N SER A 64 7.82 1.28 -3.77
CA SER A 64 8.84 2.10 -3.10
C SER A 64 8.25 2.94 -1.99
N VAL A 65 9.11 3.30 -1.04
CA VAL A 65 8.81 4.22 0.04
C VAL A 65 9.75 5.42 -0.03
N SER A 66 9.18 6.62 0.12
CA SER A 66 9.94 7.84 0.38
C SER A 66 9.50 8.44 1.71
N LEU A 67 10.47 8.90 2.49
CA LEU A 67 10.33 9.50 3.81
C LEU A 67 10.88 10.93 3.74
N PRO A 68 10.05 11.93 3.40
CA PRO A 68 10.43 13.33 3.49
C PRO A 68 10.75 13.72 4.94
N ALA A 69 12.03 13.65 5.29
CA ALA A 69 12.57 13.93 6.62
C ALA A 69 13.97 14.54 6.49
N LEU A 70 14.44 15.19 7.55
CA LEU A 70 15.81 15.67 7.65
C LEU A 70 16.72 14.49 8.00
N VAL A 71 17.51 14.05 7.02
CA VAL A 71 18.54 13.02 7.21
C VAL A 71 19.91 13.68 7.18
N GLY A 72 20.72 13.42 8.21
CA GLY A 72 22.07 13.98 8.32
C GLY A 72 23.03 13.43 7.25
N PRO A 73 24.18 14.10 7.02
CA PRO A 73 25.21 13.58 6.13
C PRO A 73 25.68 12.19 6.57
N TYR A 74 25.69 11.23 5.64
CA TYR A 74 26.09 9.84 5.88
C TYR A 74 25.25 9.11 6.94
N GLU A 75 24.01 9.56 7.16
CA GLU A 75 23.04 8.83 7.98
C GLU A 75 22.09 8.03 7.10
N ASP A 76 21.86 6.79 7.50
CA ASP A 76 20.89 5.90 6.86
C ASP A 76 19.58 5.89 7.65
N VAL A 77 18.48 5.72 6.92
CA VAL A 77 17.18 5.38 7.50
C VAL A 77 17.25 3.95 8.04
N GLN A 78 16.54 3.66 9.13
CA GLN A 78 16.33 2.29 9.59
C GLN A 78 14.84 2.04 9.72
N ALA A 79 14.23 1.48 8.69
CA ALA A 79 12.82 1.10 8.74
C ALA A 79 12.59 -0.25 8.06
N ILE A 80 11.52 -0.93 8.45
CA ILE A 80 11.10 -2.21 7.91
C ILE A 80 9.65 -2.08 7.51
N LEU A 81 9.35 -2.30 6.23
CA LEU A 81 7.99 -2.35 5.72
C LEU A 81 7.60 -3.82 5.53
N THR A 82 6.46 -4.22 6.09
CA THR A 82 5.95 -5.60 6.03
C THR A 82 4.55 -5.60 5.45
N GLN A 83 4.31 -6.46 4.45
CA GLN A 83 2.95 -6.73 3.96
C GLN A 83 2.30 -7.77 4.87
N VAL A 84 1.42 -7.34 5.75
CA VAL A 84 0.73 -8.21 6.71
C VAL A 84 -0.33 -9.05 6.01
N SER A 85 -1.10 -8.43 5.11
CA SER A 85 -2.10 -9.13 4.32
C SER A 85 -2.27 -8.50 2.93
N SER A 86 -2.77 -9.28 1.97
CA SER A 86 -3.16 -8.78 0.65
C SER A 86 -4.34 -9.55 0.06
N ARG A 87 -5.09 -8.89 -0.83
CA ARG A 87 -6.29 -9.41 -1.48
C ARG A 87 -6.27 -9.08 -2.97
N THR A 88 -6.64 -10.03 -3.82
CA THR A 88 -6.77 -9.83 -5.27
C THR A 88 -8.10 -10.35 -5.77
N VAL A 89 -8.88 -9.52 -6.45
CA VAL A 89 -10.12 -9.94 -7.13
C VAL A 89 -9.76 -10.60 -8.45
N LEU A 90 -10.04 -11.90 -8.60
CA LEU A 90 -9.57 -12.74 -9.71
C LEU A 90 -10.41 -12.60 -10.99
N LYS A 91 -11.67 -12.20 -10.86
CA LYS A 91 -12.63 -12.03 -11.97
C LYS A 91 -13.39 -10.72 -11.80
N ALA A 92 -13.90 -10.17 -12.89
CA ALA A 92 -14.85 -9.05 -12.85
C ALA A 92 -16.19 -9.50 -12.24
N ASP A 93 -16.21 -9.66 -10.93
CA ASP A 93 -17.35 -10.15 -10.15
C ASP A 93 -17.86 -9.04 -9.22
N PRO A 94 -19.04 -8.47 -9.50
CA PRO A 94 -19.68 -7.46 -8.65
C PRO A 94 -19.83 -7.90 -7.19
N ARG A 95 -20.06 -9.21 -6.94
CA ARG A 95 -20.25 -9.73 -5.57
C ARG A 95 -18.95 -9.78 -4.78
N ALA A 96 -17.82 -9.97 -5.46
CA ALA A 96 -16.51 -9.82 -4.84
C ALA A 96 -16.27 -8.37 -4.41
N MET A 97 -16.70 -7.40 -5.21
CA MET A 97 -16.63 -5.99 -4.82
C MET A 97 -17.57 -5.68 -3.66
N ASN A 98 -18.79 -6.23 -3.63
CA ASN A 98 -19.69 -6.11 -2.48
C ASN A 98 -19.03 -6.59 -1.18
N ALA A 99 -18.27 -7.70 -1.23
CA ALA A 99 -17.53 -8.20 -0.07
C ALA A 99 -16.43 -7.24 0.41
N LEU A 100 -15.80 -6.49 -0.50
CA LEU A 100 -14.75 -5.53 -0.18
C LEU A 100 -15.27 -4.18 0.34
N TYR A 101 -16.54 -3.88 0.07
CA TYR A 101 -17.26 -2.66 0.48
C TYR A 101 -18.31 -2.91 1.57
N ASP A 102 -18.27 -4.08 2.21
CA ASP A 102 -19.19 -4.52 3.27
C ASP A 102 -20.68 -4.40 2.88
N GLN A 103 -21.01 -4.71 1.63
CA GLN A 103 -22.38 -4.71 1.10
C GLN A 103 -23.04 -6.09 1.14
N PRO A 104 -24.40 -6.16 1.14
CA PRO A 104 -25.15 -7.41 1.00
C PRO A 104 -24.95 -8.06 -0.38
N ASP A 105 -25.37 -9.34 -0.53
CA ASP A 105 -25.13 -10.17 -1.73
C ASP A 105 -23.65 -10.23 -2.11
N SER A 106 -22.79 -10.49 -1.11
CA SER A 106 -21.34 -10.61 -1.27
C SER A 106 -20.90 -12.07 -1.45
N ASP A 107 -19.87 -12.26 -2.27
CA ASP A 107 -19.23 -13.56 -2.48
C ASP A 107 -17.71 -13.38 -2.52
N THR A 108 -17.00 -14.15 -1.71
CA THR A 108 -15.53 -14.12 -1.60
C THR A 108 -14.84 -15.19 -2.44
N SER A 109 -15.60 -16.01 -3.19
CA SER A 109 -15.09 -17.12 -3.99
C SER A 109 -14.05 -16.69 -5.04
N ASN A 110 -14.19 -15.48 -5.57
CA ASN A 110 -13.28 -14.90 -6.56
C ASN A 110 -12.23 -13.94 -5.94
N ILE A 111 -12.01 -14.00 -4.62
CA ILE A 111 -10.98 -13.20 -3.93
C ILE A 111 -9.84 -14.13 -3.49
N LEU A 112 -8.64 -13.86 -3.99
CA LEU A 112 -7.42 -14.52 -3.54
C LEU A 112 -6.83 -13.76 -2.35
N TYR A 113 -6.63 -14.46 -1.23
CA TYR A 113 -6.04 -13.91 -0.02
C TYR A 113 -4.59 -14.37 0.13
N ASN A 114 -3.71 -13.43 0.46
CA ASN A 114 -2.35 -13.67 0.95
C ASN A 114 -1.52 -14.68 0.13
N PRO A 115 -1.36 -14.53 -1.20
CA PRO A 115 -0.59 -15.47 -2.01
C PRO A 115 0.87 -15.58 -1.55
N ARG A 116 1.41 -14.53 -0.88
CA ARG A 116 2.75 -14.49 -0.27
C ARG A 116 2.71 -13.67 1.02
N ALA A 117 2.18 -14.25 2.09
CA ALA A 117 2.02 -13.55 3.37
C ALA A 117 3.37 -13.14 4.00
N SER A 118 3.37 -12.03 4.75
CA SER A 118 4.44 -11.61 5.65
C SER A 118 5.80 -11.36 4.97
N GLN A 119 5.80 -10.98 3.70
CA GLN A 119 7.00 -10.45 3.06
C GLN A 119 7.38 -9.10 3.70
N SER A 120 8.67 -8.79 3.73
CA SER A 120 9.16 -7.51 4.25
C SER A 120 10.40 -7.03 3.50
N ILE A 121 10.61 -5.72 3.54
CA ILE A 121 11.80 -5.06 3.03
C ILE A 121 12.40 -4.14 4.10
N CYS A 122 13.71 -3.93 4.05
CA CYS A 122 14.39 -2.93 4.85
C CYS A 122 14.60 -1.66 4.02
N LEU A 123 14.30 -0.51 4.60
CA LEU A 123 14.53 0.81 4.01
C LEU A 123 15.78 1.43 4.65
N SER A 124 16.68 1.93 3.80
CA SER A 124 17.98 2.48 4.18
C SER A 124 18.24 3.87 3.61
N ARG A 125 17.66 4.20 2.45
CA ARG A 125 17.89 5.48 1.76
C ARG A 125 16.85 6.53 2.11
N GLY A 126 15.61 6.11 2.31
CA GLY A 126 14.48 7.00 2.59
C GLY A 126 13.95 7.79 1.39
N LEU A 127 14.48 7.61 0.18
CA LEU A 127 13.96 8.22 -1.04
C LEU A 127 13.88 7.18 -2.16
N ASP A 128 12.67 6.99 -2.71
CA ASP A 128 12.35 5.97 -3.72
C ASP A 128 12.98 4.60 -3.41
N ASP A 129 12.86 4.18 -2.15
CA ASP A 129 13.55 2.98 -1.65
C ASP A 129 12.66 1.74 -1.82
N HIS A 130 13.15 0.79 -2.61
CA HIS A 130 12.49 -0.49 -2.89
C HIS A 130 12.94 -1.63 -1.97
N GLY A 131 13.88 -1.36 -1.05
CA GLY A 131 14.54 -2.38 -0.25
C GLY A 131 15.46 -3.32 -1.03
N LEU A 132 15.89 -2.88 -2.21
CA LEU A 132 16.87 -3.52 -3.07
C LEU A 132 18.04 -2.56 -3.29
N PHE A 133 19.23 -3.07 -3.60
CA PHE A 133 20.36 -2.22 -4.02
C PHE A 133 20.11 -1.60 -5.40
N GLN A 134 19.52 -2.37 -6.32
CA GLN A 134 19.10 -1.91 -7.63
C GLN A 134 17.77 -2.57 -7.97
N LEU A 135 16.84 -1.79 -8.52
CA LEU A 135 15.61 -2.31 -9.10
C LEU A 135 15.90 -2.74 -10.54
N ASP A 136 15.76 -4.04 -10.83
CA ASP A 136 15.90 -4.59 -12.17
C ASP A 136 14.67 -5.45 -12.50
N PHE A 137 13.91 -5.03 -13.51
CA PHE A 137 12.74 -5.75 -13.98
C PHE A 137 13.09 -6.97 -14.84
N ASN A 138 14.37 -7.17 -15.17
CA ASN A 138 14.86 -8.35 -15.87
C ASN A 138 15.48 -9.39 -14.92
N ASP A 139 15.44 -9.17 -13.59
CA ASP A 139 15.87 -10.19 -12.64
C ASP A 139 14.97 -11.43 -12.79
N GLU A 140 15.58 -12.61 -12.82
CA GLU A 140 14.85 -13.88 -12.95
C GLU A 140 14.06 -14.23 -11.68
N ARG A 141 14.35 -13.53 -10.57
CA ARG A 141 13.63 -13.67 -9.30
C ARG A 141 12.54 -12.62 -9.21
N TYR A 142 11.48 -12.98 -8.51
CA TYR A 142 10.43 -12.04 -8.15
C TYR A 142 10.98 -10.87 -7.32
N LEU A 143 10.53 -9.66 -7.66
CA LEU A 143 10.73 -8.48 -6.84
C LEU A 143 9.96 -8.61 -5.51
N PRO A 144 10.36 -7.87 -4.46
CA PRO A 144 9.60 -7.80 -3.23
C PRO A 144 8.14 -7.43 -3.49
N PHE A 145 7.21 -8.18 -2.89
CA PHE A 145 5.76 -8.03 -3.04
C PHE A 145 5.21 -8.29 -4.45
N GLU A 146 6.04 -8.71 -5.40
CA GLU A 146 5.57 -8.97 -6.75
C GLU A 146 4.54 -10.11 -6.78
N GLY A 147 3.44 -9.87 -7.48
CA GLY A 147 2.33 -10.79 -7.65
C GLY A 147 1.34 -10.80 -6.47
N THR A 148 1.60 -10.07 -5.39
CA THR A 148 0.64 -9.93 -4.29
C THR A 148 -0.46 -8.93 -4.63
N GLY A 149 -1.55 -8.93 -3.86
CA GLY A 149 -2.68 -8.04 -4.11
C GLY A 149 -2.35 -6.59 -3.82
N ALA A 150 -2.82 -5.68 -4.68
CA ALA A 150 -2.70 -4.23 -4.43
C ALA A 150 -3.51 -3.80 -3.20
N LEU A 151 -4.66 -4.43 -2.97
CA LEU A 151 -5.44 -4.26 -1.74
C LEU A 151 -4.70 -4.97 -0.62
N SER A 152 -4.24 -4.24 0.39
CA SER A 152 -3.25 -4.80 1.33
C SER A 152 -3.13 -4.03 2.63
N THR A 153 -2.76 -4.74 3.70
CA THR A 153 -2.46 -4.18 5.02
C THR A 153 -0.96 -4.20 5.25
N TRP A 154 -0.42 -3.11 5.77
CA TRP A 154 1.02 -2.90 5.95
C TRP A 154 1.37 -2.51 7.38
N GLU A 155 2.50 -3.01 7.87
CA GLU A 155 3.17 -2.51 9.08
C GLU A 155 4.49 -1.85 8.66
N LEU A 156 4.65 -0.56 8.95
CA LEU A 156 5.91 0.14 8.88
C LEU A 156 6.49 0.28 10.29
N ARG A 157 7.69 -0.25 10.48
CA ARG A 157 8.36 -0.27 11.78
C ARG A 157 9.72 0.40 11.71
N PHE A 158 10.05 1.22 12.70
CA PHE A 158 11.36 1.84 12.89
C PHE A 158 12.08 1.15 14.05
N PRO A 159 13.03 0.25 13.79
CA PRO A 159 13.82 -0.36 14.86
C PRO A 159 14.57 0.70 15.66
N ARG A 160 14.69 0.50 16.99
CA ARG A 160 15.38 1.44 17.89
C ARG A 160 14.85 2.87 17.75
N HIS A 161 13.52 3.03 17.61
CA HIS A 161 12.87 4.33 17.44
C HIS A 161 13.19 5.32 18.56
N GLN A 162 13.47 4.85 19.78
CA GLN A 162 13.88 5.69 20.93
C GLN A 162 15.34 6.18 20.87
N SER A 163 16.16 5.67 19.94
CA SER A 163 17.52 6.17 19.77
C SER A 163 17.49 7.61 19.25
N GLN A 164 18.48 8.41 19.66
CA GLN A 164 18.54 9.83 19.31
C GLN A 164 18.43 10.08 17.80
N ARG A 165 19.15 9.28 16.98
CA ARG A 165 19.12 9.40 15.51
C ARG A 165 17.74 9.14 14.93
N GLN A 166 17.09 8.06 15.35
CA GLN A 166 15.75 7.71 14.85
C GLN A 166 14.70 8.71 15.31
N GLN A 167 14.78 9.19 16.55
CA GLN A 167 13.92 10.27 17.03
C GLN A 167 14.05 11.54 16.18
N GLN A 168 15.28 11.95 15.84
CA GLN A 168 15.49 13.14 15.00
C GLN A 168 14.86 12.98 13.61
N LEU A 169 15.03 11.81 12.98
CA LEU A 169 14.39 11.51 11.71
C LEU A 169 12.86 11.55 11.83
N LEU A 170 12.29 10.83 12.80
CA LEU A 170 10.83 10.74 12.99
C LEU A 170 10.20 12.09 13.35
N GLN A 171 10.85 12.91 14.16
CA GLN A 171 10.38 14.25 14.53
C GLN A 171 10.39 15.25 13.36
N SER A 172 11.24 15.01 12.36
CA SER A 172 11.31 15.83 11.14
C SER A 172 10.44 15.31 10.00
N LEU A 173 9.78 14.16 10.19
CA LEU A 173 8.98 13.50 9.18
C LEU A 173 7.70 14.29 8.91
N THR A 174 7.53 14.76 7.67
CA THR A 174 6.34 15.54 7.29
C THR A 174 5.23 14.68 6.69
N ASP A 175 5.60 13.56 6.09
CA ASP A 175 4.72 12.60 5.42
C ASP A 175 5.48 11.28 5.22
N ILE A 176 4.78 10.23 4.76
CA ILE A 176 5.35 9.00 4.25
C ILE A 176 4.68 8.71 2.91
N ILE A 177 5.48 8.61 1.85
CA ILE A 177 4.97 8.39 0.51
C ILE A 177 5.20 6.93 0.13
N VAL A 178 4.12 6.24 -0.22
CA VAL A 178 4.15 4.87 -0.73
C VAL A 178 3.77 4.90 -2.20
N GLN A 179 4.65 4.44 -3.07
CA GLN A 179 4.38 4.34 -4.50
C GLN A 179 4.21 2.88 -4.89
N VAL A 180 3.00 2.52 -5.30
CA VAL A 180 2.64 1.17 -5.74
C VAL A 180 2.61 1.14 -7.25
N ARG A 181 3.48 0.33 -7.86
CA ARG A 181 3.39 -0.03 -9.27
C ARG A 181 2.66 -1.35 -9.37
N TYR A 182 1.57 -1.41 -10.13
CA TYR A 182 0.72 -2.59 -10.20
C TYR A 182 0.17 -2.79 -11.61
N THR A 183 -0.29 -4.01 -11.87
CA THR A 183 -1.04 -4.32 -13.09
C THR A 183 -2.51 -4.58 -12.79
N ALA A 184 -3.39 -4.31 -13.75
CA ALA A 184 -4.82 -4.57 -13.65
C ALA A 184 -5.43 -5.05 -14.98
N GLN A 185 -6.67 -5.55 -14.92
CA GLN A 185 -7.50 -5.87 -16.08
C GLN A 185 -8.81 -5.06 -16.03
N SER A 186 -9.33 -4.70 -17.20
CA SER A 186 -10.63 -4.02 -17.30
C SER A 186 -11.77 -5.04 -17.30
N GLY A 187 -12.73 -4.86 -16.38
CA GLY A 187 -13.94 -5.69 -16.25
C GLY A 187 -15.11 -5.27 -17.14
N GLY A 188 -14.92 -4.26 -18.00
CA GLY A 188 -15.97 -3.71 -18.85
C GLY A 188 -16.89 -2.70 -18.14
N PRO A 189 -17.82 -2.09 -18.90
CA PRO A 189 -18.65 -0.99 -18.41
C PRO A 189 -19.65 -1.40 -17.33
N ASP A 190 -20.24 -2.60 -17.41
CA ASP A 190 -21.22 -3.05 -16.41
C ASP A 190 -20.58 -3.25 -15.03
N PHE A 191 -19.36 -3.83 -15.01
CA PHE A 191 -18.58 -3.97 -13.79
C PHE A 191 -18.17 -2.61 -13.23
N ALA A 192 -17.70 -1.69 -14.09
CA ALA A 192 -17.35 -0.34 -13.68
C ALA A 192 -18.55 0.40 -13.08
N GLY A 193 -19.71 0.35 -13.72
CA GLY A 193 -20.94 0.98 -13.24
C GLY A 193 -21.39 0.44 -11.90
N HIS A 194 -21.25 -0.88 -11.65
CA HIS A 194 -21.50 -1.44 -10.31
C HIS A 194 -20.56 -0.86 -9.26
N VAL A 195 -19.26 -0.80 -9.54
CA VAL A 195 -18.27 -0.27 -8.58
C VAL A 195 -18.48 1.22 -8.32
N GLU A 196 -18.87 2.00 -9.31
CA GLU A 196 -19.25 3.42 -9.13
C GLU A 196 -20.38 3.56 -8.10
N THR A 197 -21.39 2.69 -8.12
CA THR A 197 -22.46 2.73 -7.10
C THR A 197 -21.96 2.45 -5.68
N LEU A 198 -20.86 1.70 -5.52
CA LEU A 198 -20.24 1.41 -4.22
C LEU A 198 -19.41 2.59 -3.70
N LEU A 199 -18.89 3.42 -4.60
CA LEU A 199 -18.17 4.64 -4.24
C LEU A 199 -19.11 5.68 -3.65
N GLY A 200 -20.36 5.71 -4.10
CA GLY A 200 -21.40 6.65 -3.64
C GLY A 200 -21.41 7.97 -4.41
N ASP A 201 -20.86 7.98 -5.63
CA ASP A 201 -20.87 9.10 -6.57
C ASP A 201 -22.11 9.10 -7.48
#